data_AF-A0A842XVP9-F1
#
_entry.id   AF-A0A842XVP9-F1
#
_cell.length_a   1.000
_cell.length_b   1.000
_cell.length_c   1.000
_cell.angle_alpha   90.00
_cell.angle_beta   90.00
_cell.angle_gamma   90.00
#
_symmetry.space_group_name_H-M   'P 1'
#
loop_
_entity.id
_entity.type
_entity.pdbx_description
1 polymer ?
#
loop_
_entity_poly.entity_id
_entity_poly.type
_entity_poly.pdbx_seq_one_letter_code
_entity_poly.pdbx_strand_id
1 'polypeptide(L)' 'MADFFLNYKKLEPRKWVKVKGREDTKVAENTISLTIQRYKEKIEKQLYKSWF' A
#
# COMPACT_ATOMS: atom_id res chain seq x y z
N MET A 1 -12.90 11.09 7.54
CA MET A 1 -11.72 10.51 6.83
C MET A 1 -12.08 9.83 5.52
N ALA A 2 -12.97 8.83 5.48
CA ALA A 2 -13.37 8.18 4.22
C ALA A 2 -13.88 9.17 3.16
N ASP A 3 -14.72 10.12 3.57
CA ASP A 3 -15.29 11.15 2.68
C ASP A 3 -14.22 12.01 1.98
N PHE A 4 -13.16 12.40 2.69
CA PHE A 4 -12.03 13.11 2.10
C PHE A 4 -11.41 12.32 0.95
N PHE A 5 -11.14 11.02 1.17
CA PHE A 5 -10.51 10.16 0.17
C PHE A 5 -11.39 9.92 -1.06
N LEU A 6 -12.72 9.97 -0.92
CA LEU A 6 -13.63 9.87 -2.06
C LEU A 6 -13.61 11.12 -2.93
N ASN A 7 -13.32 12.30 -2.36
CA ASN A 7 -13.48 13.58 -3.03
C ASN A 7 -12.18 14.26 -3.47
N TYR A 8 -11.05 14.03 -2.77
CA TYR A 8 -9.84 14.85 -2.97
C TYR A 8 -9.24 14.81 -4.39
N LYS A 9 -9.55 13.78 -5.18
CA LYS A 9 -9.08 13.64 -6.57
C LYS A 9 -10.13 13.94 -7.64
N LYS A 10 -11.29 14.47 -7.24
CA LYS A 10 -12.44 14.65 -8.16
C LYS A 10 -12.14 15.56 -9.36
N LEU A 11 -11.22 16.51 -9.20
CA LEU A 11 -10.81 17.44 -10.26
C LEU A 11 -9.58 16.97 -11.05
N GLU A 12 -8.97 15.85 -10.67
CA GLU A 12 -7.80 15.32 -11.36
C GLU A 12 -8.25 14.39 -12.48
N PRO A 13 -8.10 14.79 -13.76
CA PRO A 13 -8.51 13.94 -14.87
C PRO A 13 -7.76 12.61 -14.83
N ARG A 14 -8.49 11.51 -15.08
CA ARG A 14 -8.00 10.12 -15.05
C ARG A 14 -7.64 9.55 -13.68
N LYS A 15 -7.93 10.25 -12.57
CA LYS A 15 -7.75 9.70 -11.22
C LYS A 15 -9.11 9.50 -10.54
N TRP A 16 -9.24 8.41 -9.81
CA TRP A 16 -10.41 8.09 -8.99
C TRP A 16 -10.00 7.26 -7.78
N VAL A 17 -10.84 7.25 -6.75
CA VAL A 17 -10.59 6.52 -5.51
C VAL A 17 -11.88 5.80 -5.09
N LYS A 18 -11.75 4.52 -4.72
CA LYS A 18 -12.83 3.73 -4.12
C LYS A 18 -12.43 3.30 -2.72
N VAL A 19 -13.22 3.68 -1.73
CA VAL A 19 -13.02 3.28 -0.33
C VAL A 19 -13.84 2.01 -0.06
N LYS A 20 -13.19 0.93 0.37
CA LYS A 20 -13.82 -0.39 0.62
C LYS A 20 -14.34 -0.57 2.07
N GLY A 21 -14.31 0.48 2.88
CA GLY A 21 -14.65 0.42 4.30
C GLY A 21 -13.41 0.27 5.18
N ARG A 22 -13.62 0.13 6.49
CA ARG A 22 -12.57 -0.04 7.49
C ARG A 22 -12.50 -1.50 7.89
N GLU A 23 -11.30 -2.05 7.91
CA GLU A 23 -11.02 -3.39 8.44
C GLU A 23 -10.58 -3.29 9.91
N ASP A 24 -10.56 -4.44 10.58
CA ASP A 24 -10.16 -4.51 11.99
C ASP A 24 -8.63 -4.35 12.18
N THR A 25 -8.23 -4.25 13.44
CA THR A 25 -6.82 -4.12 13.84
C THR A 25 -5.97 -5.31 13.42
N LYS A 26 -6.51 -6.53 13.44
CA LYS A 26 -5.77 -7.74 13.06
C LYS A 26 -5.39 -7.71 11.58
N VAL A 27 -6.30 -7.26 10.71
CA VAL A 27 -6.01 -7.10 9.28
C VAL A 27 -4.96 -6.01 9.05
N ALA A 28 -4.99 -4.92 9.82
CA ALA A 28 -3.98 -3.86 9.75
C ALA A 28 -2.59 -4.37 10.16
N GLU A 29 -2.47 -5.10 11.27
CA GLU A 29 -1.22 -5.68 11.76
C GLU A 29 -0.61 -6.69 10.76
N ASN A 30 -1.47 -7.55 10.19
CA ASN A 30 -1.06 -8.48 9.14
C ASN A 30 -0.52 -7.77 7.91
N THR A 31 -1.17 -6.67 7.49
CA THR A 31 -0.75 -5.86 6.35
C THR A 31 0.61 -5.22 6.57
N ILE A 32 0.86 -4.71 7.78
CA ILE A 32 2.16 -4.14 8.16
C ILE A 32 3.25 -5.21 8.07
N SER A 33 3.02 -6.37 8.69
CA SER A 33 3.97 -7.48 8.70
C SER A 33 4.30 -7.97 7.29
N LEU A 34 3.28 -8.17 6.44
CA LEU A 34 3.45 -8.53 5.03
C LEU A 34 4.25 -7.50 4.24
N THR A 35 4.02 -6.21 4.50
CA THR A 35 4.70 -5.13 3.78
C THR A 35 6.18 -5.04 4.18
N ILE A 36 6.50 -5.25 5.46
CA ILE A 36 7.88 -5.36 5.95
C ILE A 36 8.60 -6.52 5.26
N GLN A 37 7.97 -7.69 5.20
CA GLN A 37 8.54 -8.87 4.55
C GLN A 37 8.84 -8.61 3.07
N ARG A 38 7.87 -8.06 2.32
CA ARG A 38 8.06 -7.69 0.91
C ARG A 38 9.21 -6.70 0.69
N TYR A 39 9.40 -5.77 1.62
CA TYR A 39 10.51 -4.83 1.55
C TYR A 39 11.86 -5.54 1.71
N LYS A 40 12.00 -6.44 2.68
CA LYS A 40 13.23 -7.24 2.88
C LYS A 40 13.56 -8.07 1.64
N GLU A 41 12.58 -8.78 1.10
CA GLU A 41 12.74 -9.57 -0.13
C GLU A 41 13.18 -8.73 -1.33
N LYS A 42 12.63 -7.51 -1.47
CA LYS A 42 13.04 -6.57 -2.51
C LYS A 42 14.52 -6.19 -2.36
N ILE A 43 14.98 -5.91 -1.14
CA ILE A 43 16.36 -5.55 -0.85
C ILE A 43 17.30 -6.72 -1.15
N GLU A 44 16.98 -7.93 -0.70
CA GLU A 44 17.77 -9.14 -0.99
C GLU A 44 17.90 -9.36 -2.50
N LYS A 45 16.80 -9.23 -3.24
CA LYS A 45 16.82 -9.35 -4.71
C LYS A 45 17.65 -8.27 -5.38
N GLN A 46 17.63 -7.03 -4.87
CA GLN A 46 18.46 -5.94 -5.38
C GLN A 46 19.93 -6.18 -5.11
N LEU A 47 20.28 -6.67 -3.92
CA LEU A 47 21.64 -7.07 -3.58
C LEU A 47 22.09 -8.17 -4.53
N TYR A 48 21.36 -9.29 -4.63
CA TYR A 48 21.71 -10.38 -5.53
C TYR A 48 21.96 -9.90 -6.97
N LYS A 49 21.07 -9.05 -7.52
CA LYS A 49 21.24 -8.45 -8.86
C LYS A 49 22.43 -7.50 -9.01
N SER A 50 22.98 -6.99 -7.91
CA SER A 50 24.17 -6.12 -7.95
C SER A 50 25.47 -6.92 -7.96
N TRP A 51 25.43 -8.20 -7.58
CA TRP A 51 26.58 -9.09 -7.51
C TRP A 51 26.79 -9.94 -8.78
N PHE A 52 25.85 -9.89 -9.74
CA PHE A 52 25.90 -10.58 -11.04
C PHE A 52 25.56 -9.58 -12.15
#